data_AF-A0A1D2W5W9-F1
#
_entry.id   AF-A0A1D2W5W9-F1
#
_cell.length_a   1.000
_cell.length_b   1.000
_cell.length_c   1.000
_cell.angle_alpha   90.00
_cell.angle_beta   90.00
_cell.angle_gamma   90.00
#
_symmetry.space_group_name_H-M   'P 1'
#
loop_
_entity.id
_entity.type
_entity.pdbx_description
1 polymer ?
#
loop_
_entity_poly.entity_id
_entity_poly.type
_entity_poly.pdbx_seq_one_letter_code
_entity_poly.pdbx_strand_id
1 'polypeptide(L)'
;MEKLRLHQAQLLIKEAGKSKTTGEKFKAPKEGNIDVKLFGEILDELIEAEEFIYSSRPSHKLNENDANLFCGKILKVRTKIDSMLANFGVIEKESVEEEIKKLSDGLLILTSKGNFRKMISKFGVDAQQILVAGVPLEVEDMKIINPKIPEAALGAISKKIEHVKNDISRKMSSLSLEKILVIIESDKASELLGKRAEEIYNANVVTLDNLKDLTPEEFKDIITKV
;
A
#
# COMPACT_ATOMS: atom_id res chain seq x y z
N MET A 1 41.45 -16.66 35.42
CA MET A 1 40.01 -16.78 35.11
C MET A 1 39.30 -15.42 34.99
N GLU A 2 39.58 -14.45 35.86
CA GLU A 2 38.95 -13.11 35.79
C GLU A 2 39.12 -12.37 34.46
N LYS A 3 40.32 -12.35 33.88
CA LYS A 3 40.57 -11.67 32.58
C LYS A 3 39.73 -12.22 31.43
N LEU A 4 39.43 -13.53 31.44
CA LEU A 4 38.61 -14.17 30.42
C LEU A 4 37.13 -13.78 30.58
N ARG A 5 36.66 -13.71 31.83
CA ARG A 5 35.29 -13.28 32.15
C ARG A 5 35.08 -11.79 31.88
N LEU A 6 36.07 -10.95 32.17
CA LEU A 6 36.06 -9.52 31.82
C LEU A 6 36.00 -9.31 30.31
N HIS A 7 36.78 -10.09 29.54
CA HIS A 7 36.76 -10.03 28.08
C HIS A 7 35.42 -10.50 27.50
N GLN A 8 34.86 -11.59 28.03
CA GLN A 8 33.52 -12.07 27.64
C GLN A 8 32.43 -11.06 28.00
N ALA A 9 32.49 -10.43 29.17
CA ALA A 9 31.55 -9.40 29.57
C ALA A 9 31.64 -8.16 28.66
N GLN A 10 32.85 -7.73 28.29
CA GLN A 10 33.03 -6.65 27.32
C GLN A 10 32.47 -6.99 25.94
N LEU A 11 32.65 -8.22 25.46
CA LEU A 11 32.07 -8.68 24.20
C LEU A 11 30.54 -8.68 24.25
N LEU A 12 29.95 -9.21 25.32
CA LEU A 12 28.50 -9.24 25.53
C LEU A 12 27.91 -7.84 25.66
N ILE A 13 28.57 -6.92 26.35
CA ILE A 13 28.14 -5.51 26.44
C ILE A 13 28.25 -4.83 25.06
N LYS A 14 29.29 -5.13 24.29
CA LYS A 14 29.48 -4.58 22.94
C LYS A 14 28.47 -5.15 21.93
N GLU A 15 28.05 -6.40 22.10
CA GLU A 15 26.98 -7.01 21.31
C GLU A 15 25.59 -6.55 21.73
N ALA A 16 25.33 -6.41 23.04
CA ALA A 16 24.08 -5.88 23.57
C ALA A 16 23.92 -4.37 23.29
N GLY A 17 25.02 -3.64 23.18
CA GLY A 17 25.07 -2.22 22.80
C GLY A 17 24.94 -1.97 21.29
N LYS A 18 24.94 -3.03 20.45
CA LYS A 18 24.49 -2.90 19.06
C LYS A 18 22.97 -2.74 19.11
N SER A 19 22.52 -1.48 19.04
CA SER A 19 21.15 -1.13 18.68
C SER A 19 20.59 -2.10 17.64
N LYS A 20 19.38 -2.64 17.88
CA LYS A 20 18.56 -3.39 16.89
C LYS A 20 18.08 -2.49 15.74
N THR A 21 18.89 -1.55 15.29
CA THR A 21 18.74 -0.99 13.96
C THR A 21 19.29 -2.06 13.02
N THR A 22 18.41 -2.82 12.38
CA THR A 22 18.67 -3.27 11.01
C THR A 22 19.11 -2.04 10.24
N GLY A 23 20.42 -1.79 10.20
CA GLY A 23 20.97 -0.58 9.61
C GLY A 23 20.58 -0.58 8.16
N GLU A 24 19.78 0.41 7.75
CA GLU A 24 19.64 0.77 6.35
C GLU A 24 21.06 0.81 5.78
N LYS A 25 21.36 -0.12 4.87
CA LYS A 25 22.69 -0.17 4.28
C LYS A 25 22.79 0.97 3.29
N PHE A 26 23.32 2.09 3.75
CA PHE A 26 23.64 3.21 2.88
C PHE A 26 24.56 2.75 1.75
N LYS A 27 24.14 2.99 0.52
CA LYS A 27 24.94 2.77 -0.69
C LYS A 27 25.85 3.97 -0.92
N ALA A 28 26.86 3.79 -1.76
CA ALA A 28 27.70 4.90 -2.20
C ALA A 28 26.83 5.94 -2.95
N PRO A 29 26.99 7.25 -2.67
CA PRO A 29 26.25 8.29 -3.36
C PRO A 29 26.58 8.30 -4.85
N LYS A 30 25.57 8.61 -5.66
CA LYS A 30 25.65 8.77 -7.12
C LYS A 30 25.39 10.23 -7.49
N GLU A 31 25.61 10.57 -8.75
CA GLU A 31 25.19 11.85 -9.31
C GLU A 31 23.67 12.04 -9.15
N GLY A 32 23.26 13.24 -8.76
CA GLY A 32 21.87 13.59 -8.47
C GLY A 32 21.72 15.09 -8.27
N ASN A 33 20.47 15.54 -8.15
CA ASN A 33 20.15 16.95 -7.94
C ASN A 33 19.69 17.19 -6.50
N ILE A 34 20.16 18.29 -5.90
CA ILE A 34 19.67 18.74 -4.60
C ILE A 34 18.26 19.31 -4.80
N ASP A 35 17.28 18.76 -4.08
CA ASP A 35 15.96 19.38 -3.96
C ASP A 35 16.06 20.55 -2.96
N VAL A 36 16.29 21.74 -3.51
CA VAL A 36 16.49 22.97 -2.71
C VAL A 36 15.25 23.32 -1.89
N LYS A 37 14.06 23.03 -2.42
CA LYS A 37 12.80 23.31 -1.71
C LYS A 37 12.67 22.39 -0.51
N LEU A 38 12.86 21.08 -0.72
CA LEU A 38 12.82 20.09 0.35
C LEU A 38 13.89 20.37 1.41
N PHE A 39 15.07 20.81 1.00
CA PHE A 39 16.12 21.22 1.94
C PHE A 39 15.73 22.44 2.77
N GLY A 40 15.09 23.44 2.17
CA GLY A 40 14.52 24.59 2.89
C GLY A 40 13.50 24.15 3.95
N GLU A 41 12.56 23.28 3.57
CA GLU A 41 11.55 22.74 4.49
C GLU A 41 12.13 21.87 5.63
N ILE A 42 13.33 21.29 5.44
CA ILE A 42 14.06 20.61 6.52
C ILE A 42 14.61 21.64 7.51
N LEU A 43 15.21 22.72 7.00
CA LEU A 43 15.76 23.78 7.84
C LEU A 43 14.66 24.45 8.66
N ASP A 44 13.52 24.76 8.06
CA ASP A 44 12.39 25.38 8.75
C ASP A 44 11.91 24.51 9.93
N GLU A 45 11.71 23.20 9.71
CA GLU A 45 11.28 22.29 10.79
C GLU A 45 12.34 22.14 11.90
N LEU A 46 13.64 22.20 11.56
CA LEU A 46 14.72 22.17 12.54
C LEU A 46 14.82 23.47 13.34
N ILE A 47 14.61 24.62 12.70
CA ILE A 47 14.56 25.93 13.35
C ILE A 47 13.36 25.97 14.32
N GLU A 48 12.19 25.48 13.91
CA GLU A 48 11.04 25.37 14.81
C GLU A 48 11.31 24.38 15.96
N ALA A 49 12.03 23.29 15.71
CA ALA A 49 12.43 22.36 16.77
C ALA A 49 13.46 22.96 17.74
N GLU A 50 14.21 23.99 17.33
CA GLU A 50 15.18 24.70 18.17
C GLU A 50 14.50 25.39 19.37
N GLU A 51 13.24 25.82 19.24
CA GLU A 51 12.48 26.45 20.32
C GLU A 51 12.44 25.58 21.59
N PHE A 52 12.34 24.25 21.41
CA PHE A 52 12.37 23.29 22.51
C PHE A 52 13.71 23.31 23.25
N ILE A 53 14.82 23.66 22.60
CA ILE A 53 16.13 23.79 23.25
C ILE A 53 16.14 25.00 24.18
N TYR A 54 15.50 26.10 23.82
CA TYR A 54 15.42 27.29 24.66
C TYR A 54 14.40 27.14 25.78
N SER A 55 13.19 26.67 25.47
CA SER A 55 12.08 26.56 26.43
C SER A 55 12.33 25.53 27.54
N SER A 56 13.14 24.51 27.25
CA SER A 56 13.44 23.43 28.20
C SER A 56 14.69 23.68 29.07
N ARG A 57 15.36 24.83 28.93
CA ARG A 57 16.53 25.16 29.75
C ARG A 57 16.19 25.20 31.24
N PRO A 58 17.15 24.86 32.11
CA PRO A 58 18.50 24.36 31.80
C PRO A 58 18.56 22.83 31.62
N SER A 59 17.50 22.12 32.02
CA SER A 59 17.54 20.66 32.14
C SER A 59 17.34 19.91 30.83
N HIS A 60 16.75 20.58 29.83
CA HIS A 60 16.31 20.01 28.56
C HIS A 60 15.32 18.85 28.69
N LYS A 61 14.64 18.77 29.84
CA LYS A 61 13.62 17.75 30.08
C LYS A 61 12.29 18.22 29.51
N LEU A 62 11.77 17.47 28.55
CA LEU A 62 10.44 17.68 27.98
C LEU A 62 9.41 16.82 28.73
N ASN A 63 8.20 17.36 28.91
CA ASN A 63 7.05 16.54 29.29
C ASN A 63 6.58 15.71 28.08
N GLU A 64 5.60 14.83 28.28
CA GLU A 64 5.10 13.95 27.22
C GLU A 64 4.57 14.69 25.99
N ASN A 65 3.84 15.79 26.19
CA ASN A 65 3.30 16.58 25.08
C ASN A 65 4.42 17.25 24.27
N ASP A 66 5.34 17.93 24.95
CA ASP A 66 6.47 18.60 24.29
C ASP A 66 7.41 17.60 23.63
N ALA A 67 7.62 16.43 24.25
CA ALA A 67 8.38 15.34 23.66
C ALA A 67 7.72 14.82 22.38
N ASN A 68 6.39 14.64 22.36
CA ASN A 68 5.67 14.23 21.16
C ASN A 68 5.79 15.27 20.03
N LEU A 69 5.67 16.56 20.36
CA LEU A 69 5.81 17.64 19.39
C LEU A 69 7.23 17.70 18.82
N PHE A 70 8.25 17.69 19.70
CA PHE A 70 9.65 17.70 19.30
C PHE A 70 10.00 16.48 18.45
N CYS A 71 9.70 15.27 18.93
CA CYS A 71 9.97 14.04 18.19
C CYS A 71 9.21 13.97 16.88
N GLY A 72 7.97 14.47 16.82
CA GLY A 72 7.20 14.58 15.58
C GLY A 72 7.92 15.41 14.52
N LYS A 73 8.51 16.55 14.91
CA LYS A 73 9.35 17.37 14.02
C LYS A 73 10.60 16.64 13.55
N ILE A 74 11.33 15.99 14.47
CA ILE A 74 12.53 15.22 14.13
C ILE A 74 12.23 14.08 13.15
N LEU A 75 11.10 13.37 13.32
CA LEU A 75 10.67 12.31 12.42
C LEU A 75 10.32 12.82 11.03
N LYS A 76 9.65 13.99 10.92
CA LYS A 76 9.39 14.64 9.64
C LYS A 76 10.70 15.02 8.93
N VAL A 77 11.63 15.63 9.66
CA VAL A 77 12.96 15.98 9.13
C VAL A 77 13.67 14.73 8.62
N ARG A 78 13.69 13.65 9.40
CA ARG A 78 14.28 12.38 8.98
C ARG A 78 13.69 11.89 7.65
N THR A 79 12.37 11.86 7.52
CA THR A 79 11.69 11.40 6.30
C THR A 79 12.08 12.24 5.08
N LYS A 80 12.18 13.56 5.24
CA LYS A 80 12.63 14.47 4.18
C LYS A 80 14.10 14.25 3.82
N ILE A 81 14.97 14.04 4.80
CA ILE A 81 16.39 13.69 4.60
C ILE A 81 16.50 12.36 3.85
N ASP A 82 15.72 11.36 4.21
CA ASP A 82 15.73 10.04 3.56
C ASP A 82 15.34 10.17 2.07
N SER A 83 14.34 11.00 1.76
CA SER A 83 13.98 11.34 0.39
C SER A 83 15.11 12.06 -0.37
N MET A 84 15.84 12.98 0.28
CA MET A 84 17.00 13.61 -0.35
C MET A 84 18.11 12.59 -0.62
N LEU A 85 18.40 11.70 0.34
CA LEU A 85 19.42 10.65 0.20
C LEU A 85 19.05 9.66 -0.91
N ALA A 86 17.76 9.39 -1.10
CA ALA A 86 17.27 8.58 -2.22
C ALA A 86 17.56 9.20 -3.59
N ASN A 87 17.51 10.53 -3.72
CA ASN A 87 17.88 11.23 -4.97
C ASN A 87 19.35 11.03 -5.36
N PHE A 88 20.21 10.72 -4.39
CA PHE A 88 21.63 10.38 -4.61
C PHE A 88 21.86 8.85 -4.58
N GLY A 89 20.80 8.04 -4.55
CA GLY A 89 20.89 6.58 -4.52
C GLY A 89 21.55 6.01 -3.27
N VAL A 90 21.66 6.81 -2.20
CA VAL A 90 22.26 6.41 -0.91
C VAL A 90 21.30 5.50 -0.14
N ILE A 91 20.00 5.81 -0.20
CA ILE A 91 18.92 4.97 0.34
C ILE A 91 18.08 4.48 -0.85
N GLU A 92 17.55 3.26 -0.75
CA GLU A 92 16.52 2.79 -1.70
C GLU A 92 15.22 3.52 -1.36
N LYS A 93 14.68 4.28 -2.33
CA LYS A 93 13.30 4.78 -2.21
C LYS A 93 12.40 3.55 -2.16
N GLU A 94 11.51 3.47 -1.16
CA GLU A 94 10.49 2.44 -1.14
C GLU A 94 9.72 2.55 -2.47
N SER A 95 9.66 1.45 -3.22
CA SER A 95 9.09 1.52 -4.55
C SER A 95 7.58 1.72 -4.43
N VAL A 96 6.95 2.42 -5.38
CA VAL A 96 5.49 2.62 -5.35
C VAL A 96 4.79 1.25 -5.28
N GLU A 97 5.39 0.22 -5.87
CA GLU A 97 4.93 -1.16 -5.81
C GLU A 97 5.01 -1.79 -4.42
N GLU A 98 6.06 -1.52 -3.64
CA GLU A 98 6.19 -2.00 -2.26
C GLU A 98 5.17 -1.32 -1.34
N GLU A 99 4.91 -0.03 -1.55
CA GLU A 99 3.87 0.70 -0.84
C GLU A 99 2.48 0.16 -1.18
N ILE A 100 2.20 -0.07 -2.47
CA ILE A 100 0.95 -0.68 -2.94
C ILE A 100 0.77 -2.07 -2.34
N LYS A 101 1.83 -2.86 -2.27
CA LYS A 101 1.78 -4.19 -1.66
C LYS A 101 1.29 -4.10 -0.21
N LYS A 102 1.88 -3.22 0.60
CA LYS A 102 1.46 -3.00 1.99
C LYS A 102 0.03 -2.48 2.10
N LEU A 103 -0.35 -1.52 1.26
CA LEU A 103 -1.70 -0.93 1.26
C LEU A 103 -2.77 -1.92 0.78
N SER A 104 -2.39 -2.89 -0.05
CA SER A 104 -3.28 -3.95 -0.53
C SER A 104 -3.35 -5.15 0.40
N ASP A 105 -2.60 -5.18 1.50
CA ASP A 105 -2.74 -6.21 2.52
C ASP A 105 -4.17 -6.16 3.09
N GLY A 106 -4.88 -7.29 3.02
CA GLY A 106 -6.29 -7.38 3.43
C GLY A 106 -7.33 -7.00 2.37
N LEU A 107 -6.92 -6.63 1.14
CA LEU A 107 -7.84 -6.32 0.04
C LEU A 107 -8.01 -7.49 -0.94
N LEU A 108 -9.25 -7.76 -1.34
CA LEU A 108 -9.57 -8.55 -2.53
C LEU A 108 -9.90 -7.59 -3.68
N ILE A 109 -9.17 -7.69 -4.78
CA ILE A 109 -9.38 -6.86 -5.97
C ILE A 109 -10.15 -7.63 -7.03
N LEU A 110 -11.33 -7.12 -7.39
CA LEU A 110 -12.17 -7.63 -8.48
C LEU A 110 -11.98 -6.78 -9.73
N THR A 111 -11.84 -7.43 -10.87
CA THR A 111 -11.81 -6.75 -12.18
C THR A 111 -12.51 -7.59 -13.26
N SER A 112 -12.96 -6.96 -14.33
CA SER A 112 -13.72 -7.65 -15.39
C SER A 112 -12.86 -8.35 -16.44
N LYS A 113 -11.59 -7.93 -16.62
CA LYS A 113 -10.71 -8.45 -17.70
C LYS A 113 -9.35 -8.93 -17.19
N GLY A 114 -8.84 -10.01 -17.78
CA GLY A 114 -7.58 -10.65 -17.36
C GLY A 114 -6.32 -9.80 -17.61
N ASN A 115 -6.38 -8.88 -18.55
CA ASN A 115 -5.33 -7.91 -18.86
C ASN A 115 -5.06 -7.01 -17.64
N PHE A 116 -6.13 -6.58 -16.95
CA PHE A 116 -6.03 -5.73 -15.77
C PHE A 116 -5.45 -6.47 -14.57
N ARG A 117 -5.74 -7.78 -14.43
CA ARG A 117 -5.04 -8.60 -13.43
C ARG A 117 -3.52 -8.54 -13.58
N LYS A 118 -3.01 -8.66 -14.81
CA LYS A 118 -1.56 -8.59 -15.06
C LYS A 118 -1.00 -7.20 -14.74
N MET A 119 -1.74 -6.15 -15.06
CA MET A 119 -1.36 -4.76 -14.78
C MET A 119 -1.32 -4.49 -13.27
N ILE A 120 -2.38 -4.82 -12.54
CA ILE A 120 -2.48 -4.64 -11.09
C ILE A 120 -1.42 -5.47 -10.36
N SER A 121 -1.11 -6.69 -10.84
CA SER A 121 0.00 -7.49 -10.29
C SER A 121 1.36 -6.82 -10.49
N LYS A 122 1.56 -6.11 -11.62
CA LYS A 122 2.80 -5.35 -11.87
C LYS A 122 2.92 -4.13 -10.95
N PHE A 123 1.80 -3.61 -10.45
CA PHE A 123 1.78 -2.53 -9.46
C PHE A 123 2.10 -3.01 -8.04
N GLY A 124 2.36 -4.30 -7.81
CA GLY A 124 2.82 -4.82 -6.52
C GLY A 124 1.79 -5.61 -5.71
N VAL A 125 0.52 -5.67 -6.17
CA VAL A 125 -0.53 -6.49 -5.51
C VAL A 125 -0.26 -7.98 -5.73
N ASP A 126 -0.48 -8.81 -4.71
CA ASP A 126 -0.36 -10.26 -4.86
C ASP A 126 -1.41 -10.78 -5.88
N ALA A 127 -0.95 -11.53 -6.88
CA ALA A 127 -1.82 -12.12 -7.90
C ALA A 127 -2.91 -13.06 -7.33
N GLN A 128 -2.75 -13.55 -6.08
CA GLN A 128 -3.76 -14.31 -5.34
C GLN A 128 -4.89 -13.41 -4.81
N GLN A 129 -4.60 -12.15 -4.50
CA GLN A 129 -5.59 -11.16 -4.07
C GLN A 129 -6.40 -10.57 -5.23
N ILE A 130 -6.10 -10.95 -6.48
CA ILE A 130 -6.82 -10.45 -7.65
C ILE A 130 -7.74 -11.54 -8.21
N LEU A 131 -9.01 -11.22 -8.41
CA LEU A 131 -10.00 -12.08 -9.04
C LEU A 131 -10.57 -11.41 -10.30
N VAL A 132 -10.64 -12.18 -11.38
CA VAL A 132 -11.21 -11.72 -12.65
C VAL A 132 -12.62 -12.30 -12.79
N ALA A 133 -13.62 -11.44 -12.77
CA ALA A 133 -15.02 -11.80 -12.96
C ALA A 133 -15.50 -11.30 -14.33
N GLY A 134 -15.44 -12.17 -15.34
CA GLY A 134 -15.93 -11.86 -16.69
C GLY A 134 -17.45 -11.99 -16.86
N VAL A 135 -18.19 -12.10 -15.76
CA VAL A 135 -19.65 -12.26 -15.70
C VAL A 135 -20.20 -11.41 -14.56
N PRO A 136 -21.45 -10.93 -14.65
CA PRO A 136 -22.13 -10.32 -13.51
C PRO A 136 -22.31 -11.31 -12.36
N LEU A 137 -22.64 -10.81 -11.17
CA LEU A 137 -22.85 -11.67 -9.99
C LEU A 137 -24.28 -12.21 -9.89
N GLU A 138 -25.20 -11.76 -10.73
CA GLU A 138 -26.58 -12.27 -10.79
C GLU A 138 -26.94 -12.72 -12.22
N VAL A 139 -27.76 -13.76 -12.32
CA VAL A 139 -28.11 -14.38 -13.61
C VAL A 139 -29.01 -13.46 -14.43
N GLU A 140 -29.86 -12.69 -13.78
CA GLU A 140 -30.80 -11.73 -14.37
C GLU A 140 -30.07 -10.65 -15.17
N ASP A 141 -28.91 -10.22 -14.66
CA ASP A 141 -28.09 -9.18 -15.28
C ASP A 141 -27.54 -9.63 -16.64
N MET A 142 -27.43 -10.94 -16.89
CA MET A 142 -27.07 -11.45 -18.21
C MET A 142 -28.10 -11.12 -19.28
N LYS A 143 -29.39 -11.07 -18.93
CA LYS A 143 -30.45 -10.66 -19.86
C LYS A 143 -30.42 -9.15 -20.12
N ILE A 144 -29.91 -8.36 -19.16
CA ILE A 144 -29.69 -6.91 -19.32
C ILE A 144 -28.51 -6.65 -20.28
N ILE A 145 -27.44 -7.45 -20.17
CA ILE A 145 -26.25 -7.36 -21.03
C ILE A 145 -26.56 -7.86 -22.43
N ASN A 146 -27.19 -9.04 -22.55
CA ASN A 146 -27.59 -9.64 -23.82
C ASN A 146 -29.06 -10.13 -23.78
N PRO A 147 -30.01 -9.31 -24.24
CA PRO A 147 -31.44 -9.66 -24.22
C PRO A 147 -31.82 -10.88 -25.06
N LYS A 148 -30.99 -11.26 -26.05
CA LYS A 148 -31.27 -12.38 -26.97
C LYS A 148 -30.65 -13.70 -26.50
N ILE A 149 -30.16 -13.78 -25.25
CA ILE A 149 -29.46 -14.96 -24.78
C ILE A 149 -30.44 -16.16 -24.65
N PRO A 150 -30.13 -17.33 -25.23
CA PRO A 150 -30.98 -18.52 -25.09
C PRO A 150 -31.01 -19.03 -23.64
N GLU A 151 -32.15 -19.55 -23.18
CA GLU A 151 -32.27 -20.12 -21.82
C GLU A 151 -31.27 -21.25 -21.56
N ALA A 152 -30.99 -22.09 -22.56
CA ALA A 152 -30.01 -23.16 -22.45
C ALA A 152 -28.60 -22.64 -22.10
N ALA A 153 -28.24 -21.42 -22.51
CA ALA A 153 -26.96 -20.80 -22.18
C ALA A 153 -26.93 -20.23 -20.75
N LEU A 154 -28.08 -19.85 -20.19
CA LEU A 154 -28.16 -19.32 -18.82
C LEU A 154 -27.74 -20.35 -17.77
N GLY A 155 -28.02 -21.64 -17.99
CA GLY A 155 -27.60 -22.70 -17.06
C GLY A 155 -26.09 -22.80 -16.91
N ALA A 156 -25.34 -22.68 -18.02
CA ALA A 156 -23.88 -22.69 -17.98
C ALA A 156 -23.31 -21.40 -17.35
N ILE A 157 -23.98 -20.26 -17.56
CA ILE A 157 -23.57 -18.98 -16.97
C ILE A 157 -23.84 -18.95 -15.47
N SER A 158 -24.99 -19.46 -15.02
CA SER A 158 -25.33 -19.58 -13.60
C SER A 158 -24.25 -20.33 -12.82
N LYS A 159 -23.75 -21.45 -13.35
CA LYS A 159 -22.60 -22.16 -12.76
C LYS A 159 -21.34 -21.30 -12.70
N LYS A 160 -21.03 -20.53 -13.75
CA LYS A 160 -19.88 -19.61 -13.73
C LYS A 160 -20.01 -18.53 -12.67
N ILE A 161 -21.22 -17.97 -12.50
CA ILE A 161 -21.53 -16.97 -11.48
C ILE A 161 -21.32 -17.57 -10.09
N GLU A 162 -21.84 -18.78 -9.87
CA GLU A 162 -21.66 -19.52 -8.61
C GLU A 162 -20.17 -19.78 -8.33
N HIS A 163 -19.39 -20.19 -9.33
CA HIS A 163 -17.94 -20.34 -9.19
C HIS A 163 -17.24 -19.04 -8.78
N VAL A 164 -17.62 -17.90 -9.37
CA VAL A 164 -17.06 -16.59 -9.00
C VAL A 164 -17.41 -16.25 -7.55
N LYS A 165 -18.67 -16.42 -7.12
CA LYS A 165 -19.09 -16.18 -5.72
C LYS A 165 -18.34 -17.08 -4.73
N ASN A 166 -18.18 -18.35 -5.07
CA ASN A 166 -17.41 -19.30 -4.28
C ASN A 166 -15.93 -18.92 -4.21
N ASP A 167 -15.34 -18.43 -5.31
CA ASP A 167 -13.96 -17.96 -5.34
C ASP A 167 -13.76 -16.70 -4.51
N ILE A 168 -14.70 -15.75 -4.53
CA ILE A 168 -14.69 -14.58 -3.65
C ILE A 168 -14.68 -15.04 -2.19
N SER A 169 -15.66 -15.86 -1.80
CA SER A 169 -15.81 -16.34 -0.42
C SER A 169 -14.57 -17.10 0.04
N ARG A 170 -14.07 -18.02 -0.80
CA ARG A 170 -12.87 -18.81 -0.53
C ARG A 170 -11.65 -17.92 -0.31
N LYS A 171 -11.40 -16.94 -1.19
CA LYS A 171 -10.24 -16.04 -1.09
C LYS A 171 -10.33 -15.15 0.13
N MET A 172 -11.50 -14.55 0.39
CA MET A 172 -11.74 -13.73 1.58
C MET A 172 -11.39 -14.49 2.86
N SER A 173 -11.85 -15.75 2.98
CA SER A 173 -11.53 -16.58 4.14
C SER A 173 -10.07 -17.06 4.17
N SER A 174 -9.54 -17.60 3.06
CA SER A 174 -8.21 -18.23 3.06
C SER A 174 -7.06 -17.23 3.22
N LEU A 175 -7.26 -16.01 2.73
CA LEU A 175 -6.26 -14.94 2.79
C LEU A 175 -6.56 -13.92 3.91
N SER A 176 -7.61 -14.16 4.71
CA SER A 176 -8.06 -13.24 5.77
C SER A 176 -8.22 -11.79 5.28
N LEU A 177 -8.87 -11.64 4.13
CA LEU A 177 -9.12 -10.33 3.53
C LEU A 177 -10.38 -9.71 4.14
N GLU A 178 -10.34 -8.40 4.37
CA GLU A 178 -11.39 -7.67 5.08
C GLU A 178 -12.31 -6.91 4.13
N LYS A 179 -11.75 -6.40 3.04
CA LYS A 179 -12.44 -5.49 2.12
C LYS A 179 -12.33 -5.94 0.68
N ILE A 180 -13.30 -5.55 -0.12
CA ILE A 180 -13.33 -5.81 -1.55
C ILE A 180 -13.27 -4.48 -2.29
N LEU A 181 -12.34 -4.36 -3.23
CA LEU A 181 -12.22 -3.26 -4.18
C LEU A 181 -12.54 -3.78 -5.58
N VAL A 182 -13.50 -3.16 -6.26
CA VAL A 182 -13.85 -3.47 -7.64
C VAL A 182 -13.34 -2.37 -8.54
N ILE A 183 -12.49 -2.73 -9.52
CA ILE A 183 -11.95 -1.78 -10.50
C ILE A 183 -12.39 -2.21 -11.89
N ILE A 184 -13.19 -1.37 -12.52
CA ILE A 184 -13.95 -1.67 -13.73
C ILE A 184 -13.87 -0.54 -14.76
N GLU A 185 -14.02 -0.89 -16.04
CA GLU A 185 -14.20 0.09 -17.11
C GLU A 185 -15.65 0.57 -17.16
N SER A 186 -15.89 1.76 -17.73
CA SER A 186 -17.22 2.32 -18.01
C SER A 186 -17.92 1.58 -19.17
N ASP A 187 -18.18 0.29 -18.98
CA ASP A 187 -18.99 -0.54 -19.86
C ASP A 187 -20.12 -1.24 -19.10
N LYS A 188 -21.24 -1.44 -19.80
CA LYS A 188 -22.49 -1.95 -19.20
C LYS A 188 -22.31 -3.26 -18.42
N ALA A 189 -21.44 -4.16 -18.87
CA ALA A 189 -21.25 -5.44 -18.20
C ALA A 189 -20.41 -5.27 -16.93
N SER A 190 -19.35 -4.46 -17.00
CA SER A 190 -18.48 -4.17 -15.86
C SER A 190 -19.21 -3.33 -14.79
N GLU A 191 -20.05 -2.36 -15.18
CA GLU A 191 -20.87 -1.57 -14.26
C GLU A 191 -21.86 -2.44 -13.47
N LEU A 192 -22.49 -3.43 -14.11
CA LEU A 192 -23.37 -4.38 -13.43
C LEU A 192 -22.60 -5.24 -12.41
N LEU A 193 -21.39 -5.69 -12.75
CA LEU A 193 -20.51 -6.37 -11.80
C LEU A 193 -20.21 -5.49 -10.58
N GLY A 194 -19.81 -4.22 -10.80
CA GLY A 194 -19.54 -3.27 -9.73
C GLY A 194 -20.74 -3.07 -8.81
N LYS A 195 -21.90 -2.75 -9.40
CA LYS A 195 -23.16 -2.56 -8.67
C LYS A 195 -23.52 -3.78 -7.80
N ARG A 196 -23.45 -5.00 -8.35
CA ARG A 196 -23.77 -6.20 -7.57
C ARG A 196 -22.73 -6.50 -6.50
N ALA A 197 -21.46 -6.19 -6.73
CA ALA A 197 -20.43 -6.39 -5.73
C ALA A 197 -20.62 -5.43 -4.54
N GLU A 198 -21.03 -4.19 -4.79
CA GLU A 198 -21.44 -3.23 -3.76
C GLU A 198 -22.67 -3.74 -2.99
N GLU A 199 -23.73 -4.17 -3.69
CA GLU A 199 -24.96 -4.66 -3.05
C GLU A 199 -24.76 -5.93 -2.20
N ILE A 200 -23.98 -6.89 -2.69
CA ILE A 200 -23.84 -8.22 -2.07
C ILE A 200 -22.73 -8.22 -1.00
N TYR A 201 -21.63 -7.52 -1.26
CA TYR A 201 -20.42 -7.61 -0.44
C TYR A 201 -19.98 -6.28 0.17
N ASN A 202 -20.76 -5.20 0.01
CA ASN A 202 -20.37 -3.85 0.44
C ASN A 202 -18.99 -3.45 -0.10
N ALA A 203 -18.73 -3.82 -1.36
CA ALA A 203 -17.47 -3.56 -2.03
C ALA A 203 -17.33 -2.07 -2.41
N ASN A 204 -16.11 -1.55 -2.35
CA ASN A 204 -15.77 -0.24 -2.89
C ASN A 204 -15.63 -0.34 -4.42
N VAL A 205 -16.33 0.48 -5.17
CA VAL A 205 -16.35 0.41 -6.65
C VAL A 205 -15.67 1.64 -7.23
N VAL A 206 -14.72 1.41 -8.15
CA VAL A 206 -14.04 2.45 -8.92
C VAL A 206 -14.22 2.17 -10.40
N THR A 207 -14.86 3.11 -11.08
CA THR A 207 -15.07 3.08 -12.52
C THR A 207 -14.09 4.04 -13.20
N LEU A 208 -13.40 3.55 -14.21
CA LEU A 208 -12.44 4.32 -15.00
C LEU A 208 -12.81 4.23 -16.49
N ASP A 209 -12.56 5.29 -17.25
CA ASP A 209 -12.87 5.29 -18.70
C ASP A 209 -11.94 4.38 -19.50
N ASN A 210 -10.65 4.35 -19.13
CA ASN A 210 -9.68 3.45 -19.70
C ASN A 210 -8.74 2.93 -18.62
N LEU A 211 -8.92 1.67 -18.21
CA LEU A 211 -8.08 1.08 -17.18
C LEU A 211 -6.61 0.93 -17.62
N LYS A 212 -6.32 0.93 -18.94
CA LYS A 212 -4.94 0.76 -19.43
C LYS A 212 -4.04 1.95 -19.13
N ASP A 213 -4.64 3.12 -18.90
CA ASP A 213 -3.90 4.36 -18.66
C ASP A 213 -3.62 4.57 -17.16
N LEU A 214 -4.17 3.70 -16.30
CA LEU A 214 -3.97 3.76 -14.86
C LEU A 214 -2.50 3.58 -14.51
N THR A 215 -1.93 4.54 -13.79
CA THR A 215 -0.55 4.50 -13.31
C THR A 215 -0.46 3.86 -11.91
N PRO A 216 0.72 3.37 -11.48
CA PRO A 216 0.92 2.91 -10.11
C PRO A 216 0.55 3.97 -9.06
N GLU A 217 0.90 5.23 -9.30
CA GLU A 217 0.62 6.35 -8.40
C GLU A 217 -0.89 6.59 -8.23
N GLU A 218 -1.63 6.63 -9.34
CA GLU A 218 -3.10 6.75 -9.30
C GLU A 218 -3.76 5.54 -8.63
N PHE A 219 -3.24 4.34 -8.89
CA PHE A 219 -3.72 3.12 -8.24
C PHE A 219 -3.49 3.16 -6.73
N LYS A 220 -2.33 3.64 -6.28
CA LYS A 220 -2.02 3.87 -4.86
C LYS A 220 -3.03 4.83 -4.22
N ASP A 221 -3.35 5.92 -4.90
CA ASP A 221 -4.34 6.90 -4.40
C ASP A 221 -5.75 6.31 -4.29
N ILE A 222 -6.10 5.38 -5.19
CA ILE A 222 -7.36 4.64 -5.12
C ILE A 222 -7.40 3.74 -3.88
N ILE A 223 -6.41 2.85 -3.71
CA ILE A 223 -6.41 1.88 -2.60
C ILE A 223 -6.31 2.53 -1.22
N THR A 224 -5.71 3.73 -1.13
CA THR A 224 -5.61 4.49 0.13
C THR A 224 -6.99 4.97 0.63
N LYS A 225 -7.99 5.07 -0.24
CA LYS A 225 -9.35 5.56 0.08
C LYS A 225 -10.33 4.43 0.46
N VAL A 226 -9.88 3.18 0.47
CA VAL A 226 -10.71 1.97 0.63
C VAL A 226 -10.76 1.50 2.07
#